data_AF-A0A5B8C741-F1
#
_entry.id   AF-A0A5B8C741-F1
#
_cell.length_a   1.000
_cell.length_b   1.000
_cell.length_c   1.000
_cell.angle_alpha   90.00
_cell.angle_beta   90.00
_cell.angle_gamma   90.00
#
_symmetry.space_group_name_H-M   'P 1'
#
loop_
_entity.id
_entity.type
_entity.pdbx_description
1 polymer ?
#
loop_
_entity_poly.entity_id
_entity_poly.type
_entity_poly.pdbx_seq_one_letter_code
_entity_poly.pdbx_strand_id
1 'polypeptide(L)' 'MAEQLGAPRFLTVAEVAELMRVSKMTVYRMVHAGELPAVRMGRSFRVPQAAVENLINEGLGEWGQASAGGR' A
#
# COMPACT_ATOMS: atom_id res chain seq x y z
N MET A 1 -18.27 10.35 -21.63
CA MET A 1 -17.46 10.12 -20.41
C MET A 1 -16.02 9.91 -20.86
N ALA A 2 -15.10 10.80 -20.51
CA ALA A 2 -13.72 10.69 -20.96
C ALA A 2 -13.07 9.48 -20.27
N GLU A 3 -12.66 8.50 -21.07
CA GLU A 3 -11.70 7.46 -20.69
C GLU A 3 -10.42 8.15 -20.21
N GLN A 4 -10.33 8.39 -18.90
CA GLN A 4 -9.05 8.64 -18.26
C GLN A 4 -8.24 7.36 -18.43
N LEU A 5 -7.41 7.34 -19.48
CA LEU A 5 -6.18 6.58 -19.53
C LEU A 5 -5.33 7.08 -18.36
N GLY A 6 -5.68 6.62 -17.16
CA GLY A 6 -5.23 7.18 -15.89
C GLY A 6 -3.75 6.98 -15.77
N ALA A 7 -2.99 8.06 -15.87
CA ALA A 7 -1.57 8.04 -15.57
C ALA A 7 -1.37 7.29 -14.23
N PRO A 8 -0.40 6.37 -14.14
CA PRO A 8 -0.16 5.63 -12.92
C PRO A 8 0.02 6.61 -11.76
N ARG A 9 -0.91 6.58 -10.80
CA ARG A 9 -0.90 7.49 -9.65
C ARG A 9 0.11 6.96 -8.65
N PHE A 10 1.08 7.80 -8.33
CA PHE A 10 2.09 7.51 -7.33
C PHE A 10 1.82 8.32 -6.07
N LEU A 11 1.94 7.66 -4.93
CA LEU A 11 1.80 8.22 -3.60
C LEU A 11 3.17 8.34 -2.95
N THR A 12 3.36 9.38 -2.15
CA THR A 12 4.50 9.48 -1.25
C THR A 12 4.30 8.58 -0.02
N VAL A 13 5.41 8.26 0.65
CA VAL A 13 5.38 7.54 1.94
C VAL A 13 4.48 8.24 2.97
N ALA A 14 4.43 9.58 2.95
CA ALA A 14 3.57 10.34 3.85
C ALA A 14 2.09 10.14 3.53
N GLU A 15 1.70 10.22 2.25
CA GLU A 15 0.31 9.99 1.83
C GLU A 15 -0.16 8.56 2.12
N VAL A 16 0.71 7.57 1.88
CA VAL A 16 0.41 6.17 2.24
C VAL A 16 0.21 6.00 3.74
N ALA A 17 1.06 6.63 4.56
CA ALA A 17 0.96 6.57 6.01
C ALA A 17 -0.38 7.15 6.51
N GLU A 18 -0.79 8.29 5.98
CA GLU A 18 -2.08 8.91 6.30
C GLU A 18 -3.26 8.04 5.85
N LEU A 19 -3.20 7.47 4.64
CA LEU A 19 -4.26 6.65 4.07
C LEU A 19 -4.46 5.34 4.84
N MET A 20 -3.37 4.69 5.23
CA MET A 20 -3.41 3.43 5.99
C MET A 20 -3.50 3.63 7.51
N ARG A 21 -3.45 4.89 8.00
CA ARG A 21 -3.35 5.24 9.42
C ARG A 21 -2.22 4.53 10.17
N VAL A 22 -1.06 4.46 9.55
CA VAL A 22 0.16 3.90 10.13
C VAL A 22 1.26 4.96 10.25
N SER A 23 2.29 4.69 11.04
CA SER A 23 3.45 5.58 11.09
C SER A 23 4.24 5.54 9.77
N LYS A 24 4.89 6.66 9.39
CA LYS A 24 5.85 6.68 8.27
C LYS A 24 6.94 5.61 8.41
N MET A 25 7.35 5.30 9.64
CA MET A 25 8.34 4.25 9.93
C MET A 25 7.82 2.87 9.53
N THR A 26 6.53 2.58 9.77
CA THR A 26 5.89 1.34 9.32
C THR A 26 5.92 1.23 7.81
N VAL A 27 5.59 2.31 7.09
CA VAL A 27 5.65 2.32 5.62
C VAL A 27 7.08 2.09 5.12
N TYR A 28 8.08 2.75 5.71
CA TYR A 28 9.49 2.49 5.38
C TYR A 28 9.89 1.04 5.63
N ARG A 29 9.48 0.45 6.76
CA ARG A 29 9.73 -0.96 7.06
C ARG A 29 9.13 -1.88 6.00
N MET A 30 7.87 -1.67 5.61
CA MET A 30 7.20 -2.47 4.57
C MET A 30 7.93 -2.35 3.22
N VAL A 31 8.37 -1.15 2.85
CA VAL A 31 9.18 -0.94 1.64
C VAL A 31 10.51 -1.68 1.70
N HIS A 32 11.21 -1.61 2.83
CA HIS A 32 12.50 -2.30 3.03
C HIS A 32 12.36 -3.82 3.15
N ALA A 33 11.25 -4.31 3.68
CA ALA A 33 10.92 -5.73 3.77
C ALA A 33 10.44 -6.31 2.42
N GLY A 34 10.11 -5.45 1.45
CA GLY A 34 9.57 -5.87 0.16
C GLY A 34 8.06 -6.15 0.17
N GLU A 35 7.39 -5.89 1.29
CA GLU A 35 5.93 -6.03 1.43
C GLU A 35 5.16 -4.96 0.68
N LEU A 36 5.74 -3.76 0.53
CA LEU A 36 5.13 -2.66 -0.22
C LEU A 36 6.05 -2.25 -1.38
N PRO A 37 5.67 -2.53 -2.64
CA PRO A 37 6.50 -2.18 -3.79
C PRO A 37 6.57 -0.66 -3.95
N ALA A 38 7.79 -0.13 -3.97
CA ALA A 38 8.04 1.30 -4.11
C ALA A 38 9.19 1.57 -5.10
N VAL A 39 9.06 2.66 -5.82
CA VAL A 39 10.07 3.18 -6.75
C VAL A 39 10.82 4.33 -6.09
N ARG A 40 12.15 4.26 -6.12
CA ARG A 40 12.98 5.37 -5.63
C ARG A 40 13.08 6.46 -6.69
N MET A 41 12.54 7.64 -6.39
CA MET A 41 12.70 8.85 -7.20
C MET A 41 13.56 9.86 -6.43
N GLY A 42 14.84 9.91 -6.76
CA GLY A 42 15.82 10.76 -6.09
C GLY A 42 16.00 10.38 -4.61
N ARG A 43 15.63 11.30 -3.71
CA ARG A 43 15.75 11.15 -2.25
C ARG A 43 14.48 10.60 -1.60
N SER A 44 13.44 10.31 -2.38
CA SER A 44 12.13 9.90 -1.87
C SER A 44 11.64 8.63 -2.55
N PHE A 45 10.78 7.90 -1.85
CA PHE A 45 10.07 6.76 -2.42
C PHE A 45 8.71 7.20 -2.96
N ARG A 46 8.27 6.50 -4.00
CA ARG A 46 6.97 6.63 -4.65
C ARG A 46 6.34 5.25 -4.71
N VAL A 47 5.16 5.13 -4.13
CA VAL A 47 4.40 3.89 -4.05
C VAL A 47 3.29 3.97 -5.09
N PRO A 48 3.17 3.01 -6.02
CA PRO A 48 2.02 2.96 -6.91
C PRO A 48 0.73 2.83 -6.10
N GLN A 49 -0.32 3.59 -6.44
CA GLN A 49 -1.60 3.52 -5.73
C GLN A 49 -2.15 2.09 -5.72
N ALA A 50 -2.08 1.39 -6.86
CA ALA A 50 -2.53 0.01 -7.00
C ALA A 50 -1.88 -0.95 -5.98
N ALA A 51 -0.62 -0.71 -5.60
CA ALA A 51 0.06 -1.53 -4.61
C ALA A 51 -0.50 -1.32 -3.20
N VAL A 52 -0.87 -0.09 -2.85
CA VAL A 52 -1.50 0.22 -1.57
C VAL A 52 -2.90 -0.38 -1.51
N GLU A 53 -3.64 -0.27 -2.61
CA GLU A 53 -4.98 -0.87 -2.74
C GLU A 53 -4.91 -2.40 -2.60
N ASN A 54 -3.94 -3.05 -3.24
CA ASN A 54 -3.73 -4.49 -3.10
C ASN A 54 -3.41 -4.87 -1.65
N LEU A 55 -2.47 -4.16 -1.00
CA LEU A 55 -2.09 -4.43 0.40
C LEU A 55 -3.29 -4.33 1.36
N ILE A 56 -4.17 -3.34 1.17
CA ILE A 56 -5.39 -3.18 1.99
C ILE A 56 -6.35 -4.35 1.75
N ASN A 57 -6.52 -4.79 0.50
CA ASN A 57 -7.36 -5.93 0.16
C ASN A 57 -6.79 -7.24 0.72
N GLU A 58 -5.47 -7.42 0.68
CA GLU A 58 -4.77 -8.58 1.25
C GLU A 58 -4.97 -8.65 2.76
N GLY A 59 -4.71 -7.56 3.49
CA GLY A 59 -4.88 -7.52 4.94
C GLY A 59 -6.31 -7.76 5.44
N LEU A 60 -7.32 -7.40 4.63
CA LEU A 60 -8.73 -7.75 4.89
C LEU A 60 -9.00 -9.25 4.68
N GLY A 61 -8.33 -9.88 3.72
CA GLY A 61 -8.44 -11.32 3.44
C GLY A 61 -7.88 -12.19 4.56
N GLU A 62 -6.85 -11.72 5.28
CA GLU A 62 -6.25 -12.46 6.40
C GLU A 62 -7.13 -12.43 7.66
N TRP A 63 -7.78 -11.28 7.93
CA TRP A 63 -8.76 -11.15 9.02
C TRP A 63 -10.05 -11.95 8.78
N GLY A 64 -10.51 -12.05 7.52
CA GLY A 64 -11.71 -12.82 7.16
C GLY A 64 -11.54 -14.34 7.28
N GLN A 65 -10.32 -14.86 7.11
CA GLN A 65 -10.05 -16.30 7.18
C GLN A 65 -9.74 -16.80 8.60
N ALA A 66 -9.29 -15.92 9.51
CA ALA A 66 -8.99 -16.27 10.90
C ALA A 66 -10.23 -16.64 11.75
N SER A 67 -11.45 -16.46 11.24
CA SER A 67 -12.70 -16.78 11.95
C SER A 67 -13.42 -18.04 11.46
N ALA A 68 -12.89 -18.75 10.46
CA ALA A 68 -13.52 -19.95 9.88
C ALA A 68 -12.92 -21.29 10.37
N GLY A 69 -12.06 -21.28 11.38
CA GLY A 69 -11.46 -22.46 11.99
C GLY A 69 -12.06 -22.76 13.37
N GLY A 70 -13.23 -23.40 13.39
CA GLY A 70 -13.83 -23.90 14.63
C GLY A 70 -13.02 -25.03 15.27
N ARG A 71 -12.92 -25.00 16.59
CA ARG A 71 -13.18 -26.11 17.53
C ARG A 71 -13.36 -25.54 18.93
#